data_AF-A0A971E2G8-F1
#
_entry.id   AF-A0A971E2G8-F1
#
_cell.length_a   1.000
_cell.length_b   1.000
_cell.length_c   1.000
_cell.angle_alpha   90.00
_cell.angle_beta   90.00
_cell.angle_gamma   90.00
#
_symmetry.space_group_name_H-M   'P 1'
#
loop_
_entity.id
_entity.type
_entity.pdbx_description
1 polymer ?
#
loop_
_entity_poly.entity_id
_entity_poly.type
_entity_poly.pdbx_seq_one_letter_code
_entity_poly.pdbx_strand_id
1 'polypeptide(L)'
;MKWENVISLLVIALGLSGCVVYSFYPLYSEKDLFANDYLLGNYYSFEDSTSWDFTYLKKKIKNNEITDSTGYKLKVVENKDSSLTSYFIVHLIKIDGVLIADFLLDDYAKKKDVRLFDFHIIPVHTFAKVIIEKDKITFKWFNGEWLKKLIEENRLRIRHENNGEFILLTAKSAELQKFLKKYLHSEDAFKDGLEVEFAKQNK
;
A
#
# COMPACT_ATOMS: atom_id res chain seq x y z
N MET A 1 -46.54 -27.12 13.38
CA MET A 1 -45.22 -26.81 13.96
C MET A 1 -45.09 -25.31 14.07
N LYS A 2 -44.66 -24.83 15.25
CA LYS A 2 -44.84 -23.46 15.76
C LYS A 2 -43.89 -22.47 15.10
N TRP A 3 -44.38 -21.24 14.93
CA TRP A 3 -43.77 -20.11 14.23
C TRP A 3 -42.65 -19.39 15.00
N GLU A 4 -42.07 -20.02 16.03
CA GLU A 4 -41.38 -19.28 17.10
C GLU A 4 -39.87 -19.15 16.92
N ASN A 5 -39.28 -19.73 15.86
CA ASN A 5 -37.82 -19.74 15.68
C ASN A 5 -37.38 -19.37 14.25
N VAL A 6 -37.51 -18.11 13.83
CA VAL A 6 -36.57 -17.52 12.84
C VAL A 6 -36.28 -16.08 13.24
N ILE A 7 -35.59 -15.95 14.38
CA ILE A 7 -34.99 -14.69 14.82
C ILE A 7 -33.77 -14.43 13.92
N SER A 8 -33.85 -13.31 13.21
CA SER A 8 -32.74 -12.43 12.87
C SER A 8 -31.54 -13.05 12.13
N LEU A 9 -31.65 -13.15 10.80
CA LEU A 9 -30.46 -13.05 9.93
C LEU A 9 -30.19 -11.56 9.68
N LEU A 10 -29.81 -10.84 10.74
CA LEU A 10 -29.10 -9.56 10.58
C LEU A 10 -27.67 -9.95 10.18
N VAL A 11 -27.52 -10.30 8.90
CA VAL A 11 -26.21 -10.39 8.27
C VAL A 11 -25.61 -9.01 8.44
N ILE A 12 -24.75 -8.90 9.45
CA ILE A 12 -23.84 -7.78 9.61
C ILE A 12 -23.12 -7.71 8.28
N ALA A 13 -23.52 -6.75 7.45
CA ALA A 13 -22.71 -6.28 6.34
C ALA A 13 -21.46 -5.67 6.99
N LEU A 14 -20.53 -6.54 7.38
CA LEU A 14 -19.19 -6.15 7.81
C LEU A 14 -18.62 -5.39 6.63
N GLY A 15 -18.50 -4.07 6.82
CA GLY A 15 -18.04 -3.14 5.81
C GLY A 15 -16.70 -3.60 5.28
N LEU A 16 -16.72 -4.09 4.04
CA LEU A 16 -15.51 -4.37 3.25
C LEU A 16 -14.89 -3.08 2.68
N SER A 17 -15.42 -1.91 3.05
CA SER A 17 -14.94 -0.62 2.59
C SER A 17 -13.80 -0.10 3.46
N GLY A 18 -12.57 -0.50 3.10
CA GLY A 18 -11.39 0.34 3.28
C GLY A 18 -10.47 0.04 4.46
N CYS A 19 -9.85 -1.14 4.50
CA CYS A 19 -8.72 -1.39 5.43
C CYS A 19 -7.50 -0.50 5.13
N VAL A 20 -7.43 0.10 3.94
CA VAL A 20 -6.24 0.79 3.43
C VAL A 20 -6.55 2.24 3.10
N VAL A 21 -5.65 3.13 3.50
CA VAL A 21 -5.68 4.56 3.14
C VAL A 21 -5.06 4.77 1.77
N TYR A 22 -5.80 5.42 0.87
CA TYR A 22 -5.33 5.78 -0.47
C TYR A 22 -4.89 7.24 -0.55
N SER A 23 -3.96 7.52 -1.44
CA SER A 23 -3.62 8.90 -1.79
C SER A 23 -3.42 9.09 -3.28
N PHE A 24 -3.86 10.23 -3.77
CA PHE A 24 -3.66 10.62 -5.17
C PHE A 24 -2.21 11.04 -5.44
N TYR A 25 -1.55 11.68 -4.47
CA TYR A 25 -0.17 12.13 -4.61
C TYR A 25 0.78 11.19 -3.87
N PRO A 26 2.03 11.06 -4.32
CA PRO A 26 3.05 10.31 -3.59
C PRO A 26 3.28 10.94 -2.21
N LEU A 27 3.65 10.12 -1.24
CA LEU A 27 4.09 10.56 0.07
C LEU A 27 5.47 11.25 0.02
N TYR A 28 6.18 11.13 -1.09
CA TYR A 28 7.55 11.61 -1.26
C TYR A 28 7.68 12.64 -2.37
N SER A 29 8.80 13.36 -2.32
CA SER A 29 9.39 14.13 -3.41
C SER A 29 10.81 13.61 -3.66
N GLU A 30 11.45 14.03 -4.76
CA GLU A 30 12.78 13.51 -5.14
C GLU A 30 13.85 13.65 -4.05
N LYS A 31 13.78 14.73 -3.25
CA LYS A 31 14.71 14.98 -2.13
C LYS A 31 14.57 14.01 -0.96
N ASP A 32 13.44 13.30 -0.86
CA ASP A 32 13.16 12.38 0.24
C ASP A 32 13.67 10.96 -0.07
N LEU A 33 13.99 10.70 -1.34
CA LEU A 33 14.48 9.42 -1.82
C LEU A 33 15.98 9.26 -1.52
N PHE A 34 16.38 8.04 -1.19
CA PHE A 34 17.77 7.70 -0.90
C PHE A 34 18.13 6.33 -1.46
N ALA A 35 19.38 6.16 -1.88
CA ALA A 35 19.87 4.88 -2.36
C ALA A 35 19.88 3.85 -1.22
N ASN A 36 19.29 2.68 -1.43
CA ASN A 36 19.26 1.60 -0.44
C ASN A 36 19.03 0.23 -1.08
N ASP A 37 19.18 -0.85 -0.31
CA ASP A 37 19.00 -2.25 -0.76
C ASP A 37 18.01 -3.02 0.13
N TYR A 38 17.32 -2.31 1.03
CA TYR A 38 16.56 -2.88 2.14
C TYR A 38 15.48 -3.87 1.72
N LEU A 39 14.81 -3.62 0.59
CA LEU A 39 13.73 -4.48 0.11
C LEU A 39 14.22 -5.58 -0.83
N LEU A 40 15.46 -5.57 -1.32
CA LEU A 40 15.88 -6.51 -2.36
C LEU A 40 15.75 -7.97 -1.92
N GLY A 41 15.15 -8.78 -2.79
CA GLY A 41 15.03 -10.21 -2.56
C GLY A 41 13.66 -10.77 -2.93
N ASN A 42 13.52 -12.06 -2.66
CA ASN A 42 12.32 -12.84 -2.88
C ASN A 42 11.72 -13.23 -1.53
N TYR A 43 10.42 -13.02 -1.41
CA TYR A 43 9.66 -13.14 -0.18
C TYR A 43 8.42 -13.99 -0.46
N TYR A 44 8.04 -14.81 0.52
CA TYR A 44 6.88 -15.69 0.36
C TYR A 44 6.05 -15.74 1.65
N SER A 45 4.75 -15.54 1.51
CA SER A 45 3.75 -15.81 2.55
C SER A 45 3.13 -17.17 2.26
N PHE A 46 3.33 -18.12 3.18
CA PHE A 46 2.68 -19.44 3.10
C PHE A 46 1.19 -19.34 3.37
N GLU A 47 0.78 -18.40 4.23
CA GLU A 47 -0.62 -18.15 4.60
C GLU A 47 -1.43 -17.70 3.39
N ASP A 48 -0.93 -16.70 2.67
CA ASP A 48 -1.61 -16.11 1.51
C ASP A 48 -1.22 -16.74 0.17
N SER A 49 -0.34 -17.75 0.20
CA SER A 49 0.27 -18.35 -1.00
C SER A 49 0.77 -17.32 -2.02
N THR A 50 1.37 -16.24 -1.53
CA THR A 50 1.74 -15.06 -2.31
C THR A 50 3.26 -14.83 -2.28
N SER A 51 3.85 -14.53 -3.44
CA SER A 51 5.28 -14.22 -3.56
C SER A 51 5.52 -12.77 -3.98
N TRP A 52 6.47 -12.12 -3.32
CA TRP A 52 6.90 -10.75 -3.59
C TRP A 52 8.37 -10.77 -4.00
N ASP A 53 8.68 -10.28 -5.20
CA ASP A 53 10.04 -10.15 -5.72
C ASP A 53 10.38 -8.68 -5.96
N PHE A 54 11.32 -8.17 -5.18
CA PHE A 54 11.78 -6.79 -5.26
C PHE A 54 13.10 -6.71 -6.03
N THR A 55 13.09 -5.91 -7.08
CA THR A 55 14.27 -5.55 -7.87
C THR A 55 14.40 -4.05 -7.95
N TYR A 56 15.60 -3.54 -8.27
CA TYR A 56 15.75 -2.10 -8.49
C TYR A 56 14.95 -1.61 -9.69
N LEU A 57 14.48 -0.36 -9.60
CA LEU A 57 13.99 0.34 -10.78
C LEU A 57 15.10 0.47 -11.83
N LYS A 58 14.65 0.55 -13.08
CA LYS A 58 15.50 0.70 -14.25
C LYS A 58 15.09 1.96 -14.99
N LYS A 59 16.02 2.90 -15.14
CA LYS A 59 15.83 4.14 -15.89
C LYS A 59 16.48 4.02 -17.26
N LYS A 60 15.73 4.32 -18.31
CA LYS A 60 16.30 4.43 -19.66
C LYS A 60 16.91 5.82 -19.83
N ILE A 61 18.21 5.87 -20.08
CA ILE A 61 18.93 7.09 -20.43
C ILE A 61 19.59 6.85 -21.80
N LYS A 62 19.05 7.50 -22.83
CA LYS A 62 19.39 7.25 -24.24
C LYS A 62 19.18 5.75 -24.56
N ASN A 63 20.21 5.06 -25.07
CA ASN A 63 20.17 3.64 -25.40
C ASN A 63 20.61 2.73 -24.25
N ASN A 64 20.92 3.30 -23.07
CA ASN A 64 21.37 2.54 -21.92
C ASN A 64 20.28 2.44 -20.86
N GLU A 65 20.28 1.32 -20.14
CA GLU A 65 19.45 1.11 -18.97
C GLU A 65 20.34 1.19 -17.72
N ILE A 66 19.99 2.09 -16.81
CA ILE A 66 20.75 2.36 -15.60
C ILE A 66 19.90 1.95 -14.40
N THR A 67 20.54 1.28 -13.45
CA THR A 67 19.92 0.94 -12.16
C THR A 67 19.66 2.20 -11.36
N ASP A 68 18.42 2.34 -10.90
CA ASP A 68 18.03 3.36 -9.93
C ASP A 68 17.86 2.69 -8.56
N SER A 69 18.84 2.91 -7.69
CA SER A 69 18.86 2.36 -6.33
C SER A 69 17.96 3.12 -5.35
N THR A 70 17.25 4.15 -5.80
CA THR A 70 16.34 4.95 -4.96
C THR A 70 14.90 4.44 -4.96
N GLY A 71 14.57 3.46 -5.80
CA GLY A 71 13.27 2.83 -5.86
C GLY A 71 13.31 1.39 -6.36
N TYR A 72 12.20 0.70 -6.19
CA TYR A 72 12.04 -0.72 -6.51
C TYR A 72 10.91 -0.96 -7.50
N LYS A 73 11.10 -1.96 -8.35
CA LYS A 73 10.01 -2.66 -9.00
C LYS A 73 9.67 -3.87 -8.14
N LEU A 74 8.42 -3.95 -7.70
CA LEU A 74 7.87 -5.11 -7.03
C LEU A 74 7.04 -5.91 -8.02
N LYS A 75 7.30 -7.21 -8.10
CA LYS A 75 6.41 -8.19 -8.74
C LYS A 75 5.70 -8.98 -7.64
N VAL A 76 4.37 -9.00 -7.69
CA VAL A 76 3.54 -9.82 -6.83
C VAL A 76 2.94 -10.94 -7.66
N VAL A 77 3.02 -12.18 -7.18
CA VAL A 77 2.32 -13.33 -7.75
C VAL A 77 1.42 -13.91 -6.67
N GLU A 78 0.11 -13.82 -6.89
CA GLU A 78 -0.93 -14.32 -6.00
C GLU A 78 -1.36 -15.72 -6.43
N ASN A 79 -1.47 -16.63 -5.46
CA ASN A 79 -1.68 -18.06 -5.69
C ASN A 79 -0.53 -18.72 -6.46
N LYS A 80 -0.35 -20.04 -6.31
CA LYS A 80 0.64 -20.79 -7.10
C LYS A 80 0.33 -20.81 -8.61
N ASP A 81 -0.85 -20.35 -9.01
CA ASP A 81 -1.20 -20.14 -10.41
C ASP A 81 -0.73 -18.75 -10.85
N SER A 82 0.31 -18.72 -11.69
CA SER A 82 0.96 -17.51 -12.20
C SER A 82 0.06 -16.53 -12.99
N SER A 83 -1.23 -16.86 -13.14
CA SER A 83 -2.22 -16.07 -13.88
C SER A 83 -2.53 -14.72 -13.25
N LEU A 84 -2.29 -14.54 -11.93
CA LEU A 84 -2.45 -13.28 -11.21
C LEU A 84 -1.09 -12.71 -10.81
N THR A 85 -0.42 -12.08 -11.78
CA THR A 85 0.81 -11.32 -11.55
C THR A 85 0.50 -9.82 -11.63
N SER A 86 0.94 -9.04 -10.64
CA SER A 86 0.88 -7.59 -10.64
C SER A 86 2.25 -6.97 -10.40
N TYR A 87 2.42 -5.72 -10.85
CA TYR A 87 3.68 -4.98 -10.72
C TYR A 87 3.43 -3.62 -10.07
N PHE A 88 4.30 -3.24 -9.15
CA PHE A 88 4.27 -1.97 -8.45
C PHE A 88 5.61 -1.26 -8.54
N ILE A 89 5.57 0.07 -8.50
CA ILE A 89 6.69 0.92 -8.14
C ILE A 89 6.63 1.12 -6.63
N VAL A 90 7.74 0.88 -5.94
CA VAL A 90 7.84 1.09 -4.49
C VAL A 90 9.01 2.01 -4.18
N HIS A 91 8.77 3.05 -3.41
CA HIS A 91 9.82 3.92 -2.88
C HIS A 91 9.87 3.86 -1.37
N LEU A 92 11.08 3.92 -0.82
CA LEU A 92 11.30 4.03 0.62
C LEU A 92 11.67 5.47 0.99
N ILE A 93 11.00 5.98 2.02
CA ILE A 93 11.35 7.26 2.65
C ILE A 93 11.46 7.11 4.16
N LYS A 94 12.13 8.08 4.78
CA LYS A 94 12.22 8.18 6.25
C LYS A 94 11.48 9.43 6.70
N ILE A 95 10.44 9.26 7.52
CA ILE A 95 9.76 10.37 8.19
C ILE A 95 9.98 10.18 9.68
N ASP A 96 10.68 11.13 10.31
CA ASP A 96 10.92 11.13 11.76
C ASP A 96 11.59 9.83 12.27
N GLY A 97 12.53 9.30 11.49
CA GLY A 97 13.24 8.05 11.79
C GLY A 97 12.47 6.77 11.43
N VAL A 98 11.20 6.85 11.07
CA VAL A 98 10.37 5.70 10.67
C VAL A 98 10.49 5.47 9.16
N LEU A 99 10.76 4.23 8.77
CA LEU A 99 10.81 3.79 7.37
C LEU A 99 9.39 3.56 6.85
N ILE A 100 9.05 4.21 5.74
CA ILE A 100 7.73 4.10 5.08
C ILE A 100 7.94 3.69 3.63
N ALA A 101 7.18 2.69 3.19
CA ALA A 101 7.05 2.29 1.80
C ALA A 101 5.83 2.96 1.18
N ASP A 102 6.04 3.60 0.03
CA ASP A 102 5.02 4.16 -0.84
C ASP A 102 4.87 3.24 -2.07
N PHE A 103 3.68 2.67 -2.25
CA PHE A 103 3.36 1.74 -3.34
C PHE A 103 2.49 2.42 -4.38
N LEU A 104 2.82 2.24 -5.66
CA LEU A 104 2.02 2.67 -6.81
C LEU A 104 1.92 1.54 -7.83
N LEU A 105 0.74 1.29 -8.38
CA LEU A 105 0.54 0.27 -9.42
C LEU A 105 1.29 0.64 -10.72
N ASP A 106 2.21 -0.22 -11.18
CA ASP A 106 2.99 -0.10 -12.43
C ASP A 106 2.36 -0.86 -13.59
N ASP A 107 1.76 -2.02 -13.30
CA ASP A 107 1.28 -3.00 -14.30
C ASP A 107 0.26 -2.43 -15.31
N TYR A 108 -0.37 -1.34 -14.91
CA TYR A 108 -1.49 -0.79 -15.64
C TYR A 108 -1.09 0.10 -16.84
N ALA A 109 0.07 0.76 -16.79
CA ALA A 109 0.47 1.74 -17.80
C ALA A 109 1.03 1.12 -19.11
N LYS A 110 1.10 -0.20 -19.24
CA LYS A 110 1.88 -0.89 -20.29
C LYS A 110 1.07 -1.84 -21.18
N LYS A 111 -0.26 -1.87 -21.05
CA LYS A 111 -1.11 -2.73 -21.89
C LYS A 111 -1.27 -2.11 -23.28
N LYS A 112 -1.02 -2.92 -24.32
CA LYS A 112 -1.18 -2.51 -25.73
C LYS A 112 -2.64 -2.45 -26.16
N ASP A 113 -3.50 -3.27 -25.55
CA ASP A 113 -4.93 -3.33 -25.82
C ASP A 113 -5.70 -2.64 -24.69
N VAL A 114 -6.07 -1.38 -24.91
CA VAL A 114 -6.87 -0.59 -23.97
C VAL A 114 -8.35 -0.96 -24.10
N ARG A 115 -9.01 -1.29 -22.99
CA ARG A 115 -10.42 -1.67 -22.89
C ARG A 115 -11.24 -0.57 -22.19
N LEU A 116 -12.57 -0.61 -22.27
CA LEU A 116 -13.42 0.38 -21.58
C LEU A 116 -13.17 0.44 -20.06
N PHE A 117 -12.95 -0.72 -19.43
CA PHE A 117 -12.58 -0.84 -18.02
C PHE A 117 -11.34 -0.01 -17.69
N ASP A 118 -10.39 0.04 -18.61
CA ASP A 118 -9.11 0.70 -18.43
C ASP A 118 -9.28 2.25 -18.29
N PHE A 119 -10.28 2.85 -18.93
CA PHE A 119 -10.54 4.29 -18.74
C PHE A 119 -10.99 4.69 -17.33
N HIS A 120 -11.36 3.72 -16.50
CA HIS A 120 -11.90 3.94 -15.17
C HIS A 120 -10.88 3.64 -14.06
N ILE A 121 -9.63 3.32 -14.42
CA ILE A 121 -8.55 3.08 -13.46
C ILE A 121 -7.66 4.32 -13.35
N ILE A 122 -7.55 4.80 -12.13
CA ILE A 122 -6.56 5.81 -11.74
C ILE A 122 -5.62 5.13 -10.73
N PRO A 123 -4.34 4.92 -11.07
CA PRO A 123 -3.36 4.43 -10.10
C PRO A 123 -3.25 5.40 -8.93
N VAL A 124 -3.42 4.88 -7.71
CA VAL A 124 -3.28 5.62 -6.46
C VAL A 124 -2.15 5.05 -5.63
N HIS A 125 -1.65 5.87 -4.72
CA HIS A 125 -0.63 5.49 -3.76
C HIS A 125 -1.24 4.87 -2.50
N THR A 126 -0.53 3.91 -1.91
CA THR A 126 -0.78 3.44 -0.55
C THR A 126 0.53 3.44 0.23
N PHE A 127 0.46 3.57 1.55
CA PHE A 127 1.64 3.74 2.39
C PHE A 127 1.66 2.76 3.55
N ALA A 128 2.80 2.12 3.76
CA ALA A 128 3.01 1.16 4.84
C ALA A 128 4.25 1.50 5.65
N LYS A 129 4.15 1.37 6.98
CA LYS A 129 5.31 1.30 7.86
C LYS A 129 6.06 0.02 7.59
N VAL A 130 7.38 0.13 7.45
CA VAL A 130 8.26 -1.01 7.17
C VAL A 130 9.06 -1.33 8.41
N ILE A 131 8.99 -2.59 8.84
CA ILE A 131 9.79 -3.14 9.93
C ILE A 131 10.66 -4.23 9.31
N ILE A 132 11.97 -4.07 9.43
CA ILE A 132 12.95 -5.00 8.88
C ILE A 132 13.69 -5.63 10.05
N GLU A 133 13.56 -6.94 10.15
CA GLU A 133 14.26 -7.80 11.09
C GLU A 133 15.20 -8.71 10.30
N LYS A 134 16.02 -9.50 10.99
CA LYS A 134 17.10 -10.28 10.35
C LYS A 134 16.62 -11.15 9.19
N ASP A 135 15.51 -11.86 9.37
CA ASP A 135 15.00 -12.85 8.41
C ASP A 135 13.56 -12.55 7.96
N LYS A 136 13.05 -11.35 8.30
CA LYS A 136 11.64 -11.00 8.15
C LYS A 136 11.46 -9.52 7.78
N ILE A 137 10.48 -9.27 6.92
CA ILE A 137 9.99 -7.93 6.64
C ILE A 137 8.48 -7.88 6.90
N THR A 138 8.05 -6.82 7.57
CA THR A 138 6.65 -6.56 7.85
C THR A 138 6.26 -5.20 7.30
N PHE A 139 5.16 -5.17 6.56
CA PHE A 139 4.52 -3.95 6.07
C PHE A 139 3.21 -3.75 6.82
N LYS A 140 3.06 -2.61 7.49
CA LYS A 140 1.84 -2.22 8.22
C LYS A 140 1.23 -0.99 7.59
N TRP A 141 0.10 -1.14 6.90
CA TRP A 141 -0.61 0.00 6.32
C TRP A 141 -1.29 0.83 7.40
N PHE A 142 -1.50 2.11 7.10
CA PHE A 142 -2.37 2.95 7.91
C PHE A 142 -3.78 2.35 7.97
N ASN A 143 -4.35 2.32 9.17
CA ASN A 143 -5.69 1.82 9.39
C ASN A 143 -6.72 2.81 8.79
N GLY A 144 -7.42 2.37 7.73
CA GLY A 144 -8.47 3.15 7.07
C GLY A 144 -9.71 3.41 7.93
N GLU A 145 -10.10 2.46 8.79
CA GLU A 145 -11.20 2.63 9.74
C GLU A 145 -10.87 3.67 10.83
N TRP A 146 -9.62 3.66 11.30
CA TRP A 146 -9.15 4.70 12.21
C TRP A 146 -9.16 6.08 11.53
N LEU A 147 -8.74 6.18 10.26
CA LEU A 147 -8.79 7.43 9.51
C LEU A 147 -10.24 7.91 9.33
N LYS A 148 -11.15 6.99 9.03
CA LYS A 148 -12.58 7.27 8.90
C LYS A 148 -13.17 7.85 10.18
N LYS A 149 -12.85 7.26 11.35
CA LYS A 149 -13.26 7.80 12.66
C LYS A 149 -12.75 9.23 12.86
N LEU A 150 -11.50 9.54 12.49
CA LEU A 150 -10.99 10.90 12.57
C LEU A 150 -11.77 11.89 11.68
N ILE A 151 -12.28 11.45 10.54
CA ILE A 151 -13.13 12.27 9.65
C ILE A 151 -14.49 12.50 10.31
N GLU A 152 -15.14 11.43 10.77
CA GLU A 152 -16.47 11.48 11.41
C GLU A 152 -16.47 12.36 12.67
N GLU A 153 -15.39 12.33 13.45
CA GLU A 153 -15.20 13.17 14.63
C GLU A 153 -14.75 14.61 14.30
N ASN A 154 -14.63 14.97 13.01
CA ASN A 154 -14.13 16.26 12.53
C ASN A 154 -12.74 16.64 13.07
N ARG A 155 -11.89 15.61 13.28
CA ARG A 155 -10.51 15.74 13.77
C ARG A 155 -9.49 15.67 12.64
N LEU A 156 -9.89 15.21 11.45
CA LEU A 156 -9.01 15.11 10.31
C LEU A 156 -8.82 16.47 9.61
N ARG A 157 -7.60 17.02 9.67
CA ARG A 157 -7.22 18.27 8.98
C ARG A 157 -6.25 17.99 7.84
N ILE A 158 -6.72 17.28 6.82
CA ILE A 158 -6.02 17.07 5.54
C ILE A 158 -7.03 17.03 4.40
N ARG A 159 -6.63 17.50 3.21
CA ARG A 159 -7.49 17.44 2.00
C ARG A 159 -7.73 15.98 1.62
N HIS A 160 -9.00 15.63 1.47
CA HIS A 160 -9.44 14.29 1.12
C HIS A 160 -10.78 14.37 0.39
N GLU A 161 -11.07 13.34 -0.40
CA GLU A 161 -12.38 13.07 -0.96
C GLU A 161 -12.93 11.78 -0.33
N ASN A 162 -14.22 11.75 -0.07
CA ASN A 162 -14.90 10.60 0.51
C ASN A 162 -16.21 10.35 -0.24
N ASN A 163 -16.32 9.20 -0.89
CA ASN A 163 -17.52 8.80 -1.63
C ASN A 163 -18.39 7.78 -0.86
N GLY A 164 -18.09 7.53 0.42
CA GLY A 164 -18.75 6.53 1.27
C GLY A 164 -18.13 5.14 1.20
N GLU A 165 -17.38 4.82 0.14
CA GLU A 165 -16.70 3.53 -0.05
C GLU A 165 -15.18 3.66 0.16
N PHE A 166 -14.59 4.73 -0.36
CA PHE A 166 -13.17 5.01 -0.28
C PHE A 166 -12.93 6.41 0.26
N ILE A 167 -11.87 6.52 1.07
CA ILE A 167 -11.27 7.79 1.45
C ILE A 167 -10.00 7.96 0.63
N LEU A 168 -9.95 9.00 -0.20
CA LEU A 168 -8.80 9.34 -1.02
C LEU A 168 -8.15 10.63 -0.49
N LEU A 169 -6.93 10.53 0.03
CA LEU A 169 -6.17 11.71 0.40
C LEU A 169 -5.69 12.46 -0.86
N THR A 170 -6.06 13.74 -0.98
CA THR A 170 -5.75 14.59 -2.13
C THR A 170 -4.78 15.73 -1.81
N ALA A 171 -4.25 15.75 -0.59
CA ALA A 171 -3.20 16.67 -0.18
C ALA A 171 -1.87 16.38 -0.90
N LYS A 172 -1.03 17.41 -1.06
CA LYS A 172 0.30 17.26 -1.67
C LYS A 172 1.28 16.59 -0.70
N SER A 173 2.38 16.04 -1.23
CA SER A 173 3.37 15.26 -0.48
C SER A 173 3.84 15.90 0.82
N ALA A 174 4.13 17.22 0.82
CA ALA A 174 4.56 17.91 2.04
C ALA A 174 3.47 17.94 3.15
N GLU A 175 2.21 18.10 2.77
CA GLU A 175 1.09 18.06 3.70
C GLU A 175 0.79 16.62 4.17
N LEU A 176 0.90 15.63 3.26
CA LEU A 176 0.80 14.21 3.59
C LEU A 176 1.86 13.82 4.63
N GLN A 177 3.14 14.16 4.42
CA GLN A 177 4.22 13.89 5.38
C GLN A 177 3.95 14.55 6.72
N LYS A 178 3.50 15.81 6.74
CA LYS A 178 3.15 16.53 7.98
C LYS A 178 1.99 15.85 8.71
N PHE A 179 1.00 15.33 7.97
CA PHE A 179 -0.11 14.59 8.55
C PHE A 179 0.37 13.26 9.13
N LEU A 180 1.08 12.44 8.36
CA LEU A 180 1.62 11.17 8.82
C LEU A 180 2.49 11.37 10.07
N LYS A 181 3.38 12.37 10.08
CA LYS A 181 4.28 12.64 11.21
C LYS A 181 3.56 12.77 12.56
N LYS A 182 2.30 13.23 12.60
CA LYS A 182 1.52 13.33 13.84
C LYS A 182 1.10 11.98 14.41
N TYR A 183 1.04 10.95 13.58
CA TYR A 183 0.42 9.66 13.90
C TYR A 183 1.36 8.46 13.67
N LEU A 184 2.56 8.67 13.12
CA LEU A 184 3.55 7.61 12.86
C LEU A 184 3.91 6.76 14.08
N HIS A 185 3.86 7.36 15.26
CA HIS A 185 4.15 6.71 16.55
C HIS A 185 2.89 6.37 17.34
N SER A 186 1.70 6.61 16.79
CA SER A 186 0.42 6.26 17.39
C SER A 186 0.11 4.80 17.06
N GLU A 187 -0.02 3.94 18.07
CA GLU A 187 -0.42 2.55 17.85
C GLU A 187 -1.79 2.45 17.16
N ASP A 188 -2.76 3.27 17.57
CA ASP A 188 -4.11 3.31 16.99
C ASP A 188 -4.14 3.57 15.48
N ALA A 189 -3.12 4.24 14.93
CA ALA A 189 -3.05 4.57 13.50
C ALA A 189 -2.70 3.36 12.62
N PHE A 190 -2.22 2.27 13.22
CA PHE A 190 -1.81 1.04 12.53
C PHE A 190 -2.49 -0.22 13.09
N LYS A 191 -2.93 -0.18 14.35
CA LYS A 191 -3.61 -1.29 15.02
C LYS A 191 -4.83 -1.72 14.20
N ASP A 192 -5.02 -3.02 14.05
CA ASP A 192 -6.12 -3.63 13.28
C ASP A 192 -6.15 -3.21 11.79
N GLY A 193 -5.11 -2.54 11.30
CA GLY A 193 -4.90 -2.25 9.89
C GLY A 193 -4.37 -3.46 9.14
N LEU A 194 -4.31 -3.34 7.81
CA LEU A 194 -3.69 -4.37 6.98
C LEU A 194 -2.20 -4.52 7.32
N GLU A 195 -1.81 -5.73 7.68
CA GLU A 195 -0.44 -6.11 7.95
C GLU A 195 -0.07 -7.31 7.09
N VAL A 196 1.08 -7.23 6.43
CA VAL A 196 1.63 -8.33 5.65
C VAL A 196 3.05 -8.59 6.10
N GLU A 197 3.32 -9.86 6.36
CA GLU A 197 4.59 -10.34 6.87
C GLU A 197 5.19 -11.37 5.93
N PHE A 198 6.49 -11.22 5.65
CA PHE A 198 7.21 -12.15 4.83
C PHE A 198 8.51 -12.60 5.47
N ALA A 199 8.77 -13.90 5.39
CA ALA A 199 10.10 -14.44 5.61
C ALA A 199 10.95 -14.23 4.35
N LYS A 200 12.20 -13.79 4.53
CA LYS A 200 13.16 -13.71 3.43
C LYS A 200 13.55 -15.12 3.01
N GLN A 201 13.37 -15.46 1.73
CA GLN A 201 13.89 -16.74 1.23
C GLN A 201 15.41 -16.64 1.10
N ASN A 202 16.12 -17.37 1.96
CA ASN A 202 17.55 -17.60 1.74
C ASN A 202 17.71 -18.48 0.51
N LYS A 203 18.43 -17.96 -0.50
CA LYS A 203 18.87 -18.76 -1.65
C LYS A 203 19.84 -19.84 -1.21
#